data_AF-A0A8T5HPI3-F1
#
_entry.id   AF-A0A8T5HPI3-F1
#
_cell.length_a   1.000
_cell.length_b   1.000
_cell.length_c   1.000
_cell.angle_alpha   90.00
_cell.angle_beta   90.00
_cell.angle_gamma   90.00
#
_symmetry.space_group_name_H-M   'P 1'
#
loop_
_entity.id
_entity.type
_entity.pdbx_description
1 polymer ?
#
loop_
_entity_poly.entity_id
_entity_poly.type
_entity_poly.pdbx_seq_one_letter_code
_entity_poly.pdbx_strand_id
1 'polypeptide(L)' 'MKMEGFDLTKYQDDEDEQKKIAGIMGKMLSGRSDYEAIIEKREDRVKKCECGWALQGGEKFCPECGCKC' A
#
# COMPACT_ATOMS: atom_id res chain seq x y z
N MET A 1 -20.88 -16.24 -4.69
CA MET A 1 -20.97 -15.15 -3.68
C MET A 1 -19.69 -14.34 -3.81
N LYS A 2 -19.73 -13.14 -4.41
CA LYS A 2 -18.55 -12.26 -4.50
C LYS A 2 -18.27 -11.78 -3.08
N MET A 3 -17.18 -12.22 -2.46
CA MET A 3 -16.68 -11.61 -1.24
C MET A 3 -16.10 -10.25 -1.67
N GLU A 4 -16.84 -9.19 -1.44
CA GLU A 4 -16.28 -7.83 -1.53
C GLU A 4 -15.23 -7.73 -0.42
N GLY A 5 -13.96 -7.80 -0.81
CA GLY A 5 -12.85 -7.63 0.12
C GLY A 5 -12.97 -6.26 0.78
N PHE A 6 -12.94 -6.24 2.10
CA PHE A 6 -12.93 -4.99 2.85
C PHE A 6 -11.58 -4.30 2.60
N ASP A 7 -11.62 -3.20 1.84
CA ASP A 7 -10.44 -2.45 1.49
C ASP A 7 -9.94 -1.62 2.67
N LEU A 8 -8.98 -2.20 3.40
CA LEU A 8 -8.34 -1.59 4.56
C LEU A 8 -7.34 -0.47 4.20
N THR A 9 -6.96 -0.33 2.93
CA THR A 9 -5.97 0.69 2.52
C THR A 9 -6.49 2.12 2.72
N LYS A 10 -7.80 2.30 2.71
CA LYS A 10 -8.47 3.59 2.96
C LYS A 10 -8.17 4.18 4.34
N TYR A 11 -7.82 3.35 5.31
CA TYR A 11 -7.45 3.80 6.66
C TYR A 11 -5.97 4.15 6.79
N GLN A 12 -5.17 3.89 5.76
CA GLN A 12 -3.76 4.24 5.77
C GLN A 12 -3.54 5.74 5.51
N ASP A 13 -4.51 6.49 5.00
CA ASP A 13 -4.34 7.91 4.68
C ASP A 13 -4.66 8.87 5.83
N ASP A 14 -5.09 8.35 6.99
CA ASP A 14 -5.39 9.18 8.17
C ASP A 14 -4.08 9.65 8.84
N GLU A 15 -3.71 10.91 8.62
CA GLU A 15 -2.47 11.50 9.13
C GLU A 15 -2.36 11.46 10.66
N ASP A 16 -3.47 11.55 11.38
CA ASP A 16 -3.48 11.60 12.84
C ASP A 16 -3.27 10.21 13.45
N GLU A 17 -3.88 9.17 12.88
CA GLU A 17 -3.61 7.78 13.26
C GLU A 17 -2.17 7.37 12.91
N GLN A 18 -1.64 7.79 11.76
CA GLN A 18 -0.23 7.54 11.40
C GLN A 18 0.74 8.15 12.43
N LYS A 19 0.50 9.39 12.89
CA LYS A 19 1.35 10.04 13.91
C LYS A 19 1.33 9.30 15.24
N LYS A 20 0.17 8.80 15.67
CA LYS A 20 0.06 7.99 16.91
C LYS A 20 0.83 6.68 16.78
N ILE A 21 0.66 5.96 15.66
CA ILE A 21 1.37 4.71 15.39
C ILE A 21 2.87 4.96 15.33
N ALA A 22 3.32 6.02 14.66
CA ALA A 22 4.72 6.41 14.57
C ALA A 22 5.31 6.71 15.97
N GLY A 23 4.59 7.40 16.84
CA GLY A 23 5.03 7.68 18.21
C GLY A 23 5.15 6.41 19.07
N ILE A 24 4.19 5.49 18.97
CA ILE A 24 4.24 4.19 19.66
C ILE A 24 5.42 3.36 19.16
N MET A 25 5.59 3.25 17.84
CA MET A 25 6.70 2.52 17.24
C MET A 25 8.05 3.16 17.57
N GLY A 26 8.14 4.48 17.58
CA GLY A 26 9.35 5.20 17.94
C GLY A 26 9.78 4.93 19.39
N LYS A 27 8.82 4.94 20.32
CA LYS A 27 9.07 4.56 21.71
C LYS A 27 9.43 3.08 21.85
N MET A 28 8.81 2.19 21.08
CA MET A 28 9.09 0.76 21.11
C MET A 28 10.49 0.42 20.58
N LEU A 29 10.92 1.06 19.49
CA LEU A 29 12.20 0.79 18.84
C LEU A 29 13.37 1.48 19.54
N SER A 30 13.20 2.73 19.96
CA SER A 30 14.29 3.56 20.49
C SER A 30 14.28 3.72 22.01
N GLY A 31 13.16 3.42 22.67
CA GLY A 31 12.91 3.75 24.08
C GLY A 31 12.70 5.25 24.35
N ARG A 32 12.88 6.11 23.33
CA ARG A 32 12.76 7.57 23.45
C ARG A 32 11.49 8.07 22.78
N SER A 33 10.89 9.10 23.37
CA SER A 33 9.63 9.70 22.89
C SER A 33 9.82 10.67 21.72
N ASP A 34 11.05 11.02 21.40
CA ASP A 34 11.47 11.97 20.36
C ASP A 34 11.93 11.29 19.06
N TYR A 35 11.68 9.98 18.89
CA TYR A 35 12.08 9.27 17.68
C TYR A 35 11.15 9.59 16.50
N GLU A 36 11.69 10.29 15.50
CA GLU A 36 11.02 10.56 14.23
C GLU A 36 11.30 9.43 13.23
N ALA A 37 10.27 8.64 12.91
CA ALA A 37 10.36 7.63 11.87
C ALA A 37 10.19 8.27 10.48
N ILE A 38 11.16 8.07 9.58
CA ILE A 38 11.05 8.46 8.17
C ILE A 38 10.16 7.41 7.48
N ILE A 39 8.94 7.79 7.11
CA ILE A 39 7.99 6.93 6.41
C ILE A 39 8.08 7.23 4.91
N GLU A 40 8.78 6.38 4.15
CA GLU A 40 8.79 6.48 2.68
C GLU A 40 7.47 5.95 2.10
N LYS A 41 6.61 6.85 1.61
CA LYS A 41 5.37 6.47 0.91
C LYS A 41 5.70 6.08 -0.53
N ARG A 42 5.86 4.79 -0.80
CA ARG A 42 5.98 4.28 -2.17
C ARG A 42 4.59 4.18 -2.81
N GLU A 43 4.30 5.03 -3.79
CA GLU A 43 3.11 4.86 -4.64
C GLU A 43 3.34 3.72 -5.63
N ASP A 44 2.98 2.50 -5.26
CA ASP A 44 2.89 1.40 -6.22
C ASP A 44 1.65 1.61 -7.10
N ARG A 45 1.82 2.31 -8.22
CA ARG A 45 0.77 2.49 -9.22
C ARG A 45 0.53 1.17 -9.94
N VAL A 46 -0.42 0.40 -9.42
CA VAL A 46 -0.92 -0.83 -10.07
C VAL A 46 -1.53 -0.45 -11.42
N LYS A 47 -0.87 -0.83 -12.52
CA LYS A 47 -1.43 -0.68 -13.86
C LYS A 47 -2.48 -1.77 -14.06
N LYS A 48 -3.63 -1.43 -14.64
CA LYS A 48 -4.63 -2.43 -15.01
C LYS A 48 -4.57 -2.69 -16.50
N CYS A 49 -4.60 -3.96 -16.90
CA CYS A 49 -4.81 -4.29 -18.31
C CYS A 49 -6.28 -4.10 -18.68
N GLU A 50 -6.60 -4.04 -19.97
CA GLU A 50 -7.97 -3.82 -20.47
C GLU A 50 -8.97 -4.90 -20.04
N CYS A 51 -8.51 -6.13 -19.78
CA CYS A 51 -9.34 -7.20 -19.21
C CYS A 51 -9.69 -6.99 -17.72
N GLY A 52 -9.10 -5.97 -17.08
CA GLY A 52 -9.30 -5.65 -15.66
C GLY A 52 -8.28 -6.28 -14.72
N TRP A 53 -7.33 -7.07 -15.23
CA TRP A 53 -6.27 -7.66 -14.41
C TRP A 53 -5.28 -6.61 -13.89
N ALA A 54 -4.93 -6.70 -12.61
CA ALA A 54 -3.94 -5.85 -11.96
C ALA A 54 -2.51 -6.33 -12.30
N LEU A 55 -1.78 -5.53 -13.07
CA LEU A 55 -0.39 -5.73 -13.42
C LEU A 55 0.50 -5.11 -12.33
N GLN A 56 1.41 -5.92 -11.78
CA GLN A 56 2.33 -5.46 -10.72
C GLN A 56 3.52 -4.65 -11.25
N GLY A 57 3.57 -4.40 -12.57
CA GLY A 57 4.63 -3.63 -13.22
C GLY A 57 5.83 -4.48 -13.62
N GLY A 58 6.27 -4.35 -14.87
CA GLY A 58 7.35 -5.15 -15.47
C GLY A 58 6.86 -6.27 -16.40
N GLU A 59 5.57 -6.57 -16.38
CA GLU A 59 4.91 -7.54 -17.26
C GLU A 59 4.63 -6.89 -18.62
N LYS A 60 5.09 -7.51 -19.72
CA LYS A 60 4.82 -7.05 -21.10
C LYS A 60 3.53 -7.62 -21.71
N PHE A 61 2.95 -8.61 -21.03
CA PHE A 61 1.77 -9.35 -21.47
C PHE A 61 0.94 -9.67 -20.25
N CYS A 62 -0.39 -9.57 -20.38
CA CYS A 62 -1.29 -9.93 -19.32
C CYS A 62 -1.28 -11.45 -19.10
N PRO A 63 -1.10 -11.95 -17.87
CA PRO A 63 -1.18 -13.38 -17.56
C PRO A 63 -2.61 -13.95 -17.68
N GLU A 64 -3.64 -13.10 -17.72
CA GLU A 64 -5.04 -13.51 -17.81
C GLU A 64 -5.54 -13.54 -19.26
N CYS A 65 -5.35 -12.47 -20.04
CA CYS A 65 -5.85 -12.38 -21.41
C CYS A 65 -4.79 -12.56 -22.51
N GLY A 66 -3.50 -12.58 -22.16
CA GLY A 66 -2.39 -12.72 -23.11
C GLY A 66 -2.13 -11.49 -24.00
N CYS A 67 -2.98 -10.45 -23.91
CA CYS A 67 -2.77 -9.21 -24.65
C CYS A 67 -1.55 -8.45 -24.12
N LYS A 68 -0.94 -7.65 -25.00
CA LYS A 68 0.19 -6.80 -24.66
C LYS A 68 -0.29 -5.59 -23.86
N CYS A 69 0.23 -5.45 -22.65
CA CYS A 69 0.07 -4.30 -21.76
C CYS A 69 1.49 -3.90 -21.28
#